data_AF-A0A7V4HDE5-F1
#
_entry.id   AF-A0A7V4HDE5-F1
#
_cell.length_a   1.000
_cell.length_b   1.000
_cell.length_c   1.000
_cell.angle_alpha   90.00
_cell.angle_beta   90.00
_cell.angle_gamma   90.00
#
_symmetry.space_group_name_H-M   'P 1'
#
loop_
_entity.id
_entity.type
_entity.pdbx_description
1 polymer ?
#
loop_
_entity_poly.entity_id
_entity_poly.type
_entity_poly.pdbx_seq_one_letter_code
_entity_poly.pdbx_strand_id
1 'polypeptide(L)'
;MKKFLVLVQKEVRELLTPYMLVPLLITVVLFAGIGKLAGSEMKKAQQPQPIAIVDYDQSPLSTSVIAMLKQANFTPETYTGVTVDQAIAKAKEGKSVAVAVIPANFSQTITQGKTQEIEVYSILRSFSLTATKNDCRHARPGAPASPLASRE
;
A
#
# COMPACT_ATOMS: atom_id res chain seq x y z
N MET A 1 -22.92 38.24 38.55
CA MET A 1 -22.25 37.19 37.75
C MET A 1 -21.31 36.28 38.56
N LYS A 2 -20.53 36.77 39.54
CA LYS A 2 -19.61 35.94 40.34
C LYS A 2 -20.26 34.75 41.06
N LYS A 3 -21.48 34.92 41.60
CA LYS A 3 -22.23 33.83 42.27
C LYS A 3 -22.58 32.66 41.32
N PHE A 4 -22.90 32.95 40.07
CA PHE A 4 -23.21 31.92 39.07
C PHE A 4 -21.97 31.08 38.74
N LEU A 5 -20.81 31.72 38.53
CA LEU A 5 -19.54 31.02 38.29
C LEU A 5 -19.12 30.13 39.45
N VAL A 6 -19.34 30.56 40.70
CA VAL A 6 -19.06 29.74 41.90
C VAL A 6 -19.95 28.51 41.97
N LEU A 7 -21.24 28.66 41.62
CA LEU A 7 -22.18 27.54 41.52
C LEU A 7 -21.78 26.57 40.42
N VAL A 8 -21.52 27.06 39.21
CA VAL A 8 -21.08 26.23 38.09
C VAL A 8 -19.79 25.48 38.41
N GLN A 9 -18.81 26.13 39.05
CA GLN A 9 -17.56 25.48 39.45
C GLN A 9 -17.81 24.35 40.46
N LYS A 10 -18.77 24.52 41.39
CA LYS A 10 -19.14 23.48 42.35
C LYS A 10 -19.78 22.29 41.65
N GLU A 11 -20.77 22.53 40.80
CA GLU A 11 -21.47 21.49 40.04
C GLU A 11 -20.50 20.73 39.12
N VAL A 12 -19.63 21.43 38.39
CA VAL A 12 -18.60 20.79 37.54
C VAL A 12 -17.65 19.93 38.38
N ARG A 13 -17.24 20.39 39.57
CA ARG A 13 -16.37 19.61 40.46
C ARG A 13 -17.07 18.37 41.03
N GLU A 14 -18.37 18.46 41.28
CA GLU A 14 -19.19 17.33 41.72
C GLU A 14 -19.39 16.32 40.59
N LEU A 15 -19.60 16.79 39.36
CA LEU A 15 -19.75 15.96 38.16
C LEU A 15 -18.44 15.27 37.74
N LEU A 16 -17.27 15.91 37.92
CA LEU A 16 -15.95 15.30 37.71
C LEU A 16 -15.55 14.37 38.88
N THR A 17 -16.44 13.44 39.23
CA THR A 17 -16.16 12.43 40.25
C THR A 17 -15.10 11.45 39.72
N PRO A 18 -14.15 10.97 40.54
CA PRO A 18 -13.12 10.01 40.11
C PRO A 18 -13.70 8.77 39.42
N TYR A 19 -14.87 8.30 39.87
CA TYR A 19 -15.58 7.16 39.29
C TYR A 19 -16.09 7.43 37.85
N MET A 20 -16.44 8.67 37.51
CA MET A 20 -16.80 9.05 36.14
C MET A 20 -15.57 9.21 35.25
N LEU A 21 -14.43 9.59 35.81
CA LEU A 21 -13.19 9.77 35.06
C LEU A 21 -12.49 8.45 34.70
N VAL A 22 -12.71 7.37 35.46
CA VAL A 22 -12.16 6.04 35.16
C VAL A 22 -12.55 5.53 33.75
N PRO A 23 -13.83 5.44 33.37
CA PRO A 23 -14.22 4.98 32.03
C PRO A 23 -13.76 5.94 30.92
N LEU A 24 -13.73 7.25 31.20
CA LEU A 24 -13.16 8.24 30.27
C LEU A 24 -11.67 7.96 30.03
N LEU A 25 -10.91 7.71 31.09
CA LEU A 25 -9.47 7.45 31.01
C LEU A 25 -9.18 6.15 30.24
N ILE A 26 -9.95 5.09 30.49
CA ILE A 26 -9.86 3.83 29.73
C ILE A 26 -10.08 4.08 28.23
N THR A 27 -11.10 4.88 27.90
CA THR A 27 -11.43 5.23 26.51
C THR A 27 -10.28 6.02 25.85
N VAL A 28 -9.72 7.00 26.55
CA VAL A 28 -8.55 7.77 26.07
C VAL A 28 -7.36 6.86 25.81
N VAL A 29 -7.06 5.92 26.71
CA VAL A 29 -5.97 4.96 26.54
C VAL A 29 -6.21 4.05 25.34
N LEU A 30 -7.44 3.58 25.14
CA LEU A 30 -7.81 2.74 24.01
C LEU A 30 -7.62 3.47 22.68
N PHE A 31 -8.15 4.69 22.56
CA PHE A 31 -7.97 5.51 21.35
C PHE A 31 -6.51 5.87 21.12
N ALA A 32 -5.74 6.15 22.16
CA ALA A 32 -4.30 6.39 22.04
C ALA A 32 -3.57 5.14 21.53
N GLY A 33 -3.96 3.95 21.98
CA GLY A 33 -3.42 2.68 21.49
C GLY A 33 -3.71 2.46 20.00
N ILE A 34 -4.97 2.64 19.58
CA ILE A 34 -5.38 2.53 18.17
C ILE A 34 -4.64 3.56 17.32
N GLY A 35 -4.58 4.82 17.77
CA GLY A 35 -3.88 5.89 17.05
C GLY A 35 -2.39 5.61 16.85
N LYS A 36 -1.72 5.03 17.86
CA LYS A 36 -0.32 4.60 17.73
C LYS A 36 -0.15 3.48 16.70
N LEU A 37 -1.02 2.47 16.72
CA LEU A 37 -0.98 1.36 15.75
C LEU A 37 -1.23 1.86 14.33
N ALA A 38 -2.32 2.59 14.12
CA ALA A 38 -2.67 3.17 12.82
C ALA A 38 -1.59 4.11 12.29
N GLY A 39 -1.05 4.97 13.16
CA GLY A 39 0.04 5.88 12.80
C GLY A 39 1.34 5.13 12.43
N SER A 40 1.62 4.00 13.08
CA SER A 40 2.82 3.20 12.76
C SER A 40 2.72 2.52 11.40
N GLU A 41 1.55 2.00 11.02
CA GLU A 41 1.33 1.40 9.69
C GLU A 41 1.32 2.47 8.60
N MET A 42 0.71 3.64 8.86
CA MET A 42 0.72 4.75 7.91
C MET A 42 2.15 5.28 7.66
N LYS A 43 3.00 5.31 8.70
CA LYS A 43 4.42 5.65 8.54
C LYS A 43 5.18 4.63 7.68
N LYS A 44 4.91 3.33 7.84
CA LYS A 44 5.51 2.28 6.99
C LYS A 44 5.07 2.42 5.53
N ALA A 45 3.82 2.76 5.28
CA ALA A 45 3.30 2.97 3.91
C ALA A 45 3.93 4.21 3.23
N GLN A 46 4.29 5.24 4.00
CA GLN A 46 4.96 6.44 3.49
C GLN A 46 6.48 6.28 3.33
N GLN A 47 7.08 5.21 3.84
CA GLN A 47 8.50 4.96 3.64
C GLN A 47 8.78 4.54 2.19
N PRO A 48 9.92 4.96 1.63
CA PRO A 48 10.30 4.55 0.29
C PRO A 48 10.32 3.03 0.15
N GLN A 49 9.53 2.49 -0.76
CA GLN A 49 9.44 1.04 -0.93
C GLN A 49 10.52 0.56 -1.90
N PRO A 50 11.37 -0.41 -1.52
CA PRO A 50 12.38 -0.95 -2.42
C PRO A 50 11.70 -1.71 -3.57
N ILE A 51 12.13 -1.45 -4.79
CA ILE A 51 11.67 -2.13 -6.00
C ILE A 51 12.88 -2.67 -6.76
N ALA A 52 12.87 -3.94 -7.10
CA ALA A 52 13.91 -4.53 -7.94
C ALA A 52 13.62 -4.19 -9.41
N ILE A 53 14.62 -3.75 -10.16
CA ILE A 53 14.49 -3.44 -11.58
C ILE A 53 15.47 -4.29 -12.37
N VAL A 54 14.98 -5.02 -13.36
CA VAL A 54 15.81 -5.72 -14.34
C VAL A 54 15.77 -4.93 -15.63
N ASP A 55 16.89 -4.31 -15.99
CA ASP A 55 16.99 -3.48 -17.20
C ASP A 55 17.78 -4.20 -18.30
N TYR A 56 17.06 -4.69 -19.32
CA TYR A 56 17.65 -5.29 -20.51
C TYR A 56 17.85 -4.29 -21.67
N ASP A 57 17.35 -3.05 -21.57
CA ASP A 57 17.43 -2.03 -22.63
C ASP A 57 18.65 -1.10 -22.45
N GLN A 58 19.02 -0.80 -21.20
CA GLN A 58 20.20 0.01 -20.84
C GLN A 58 20.29 1.35 -21.59
N SER A 59 19.18 2.06 -21.66
CA SER A 59 19.01 3.25 -22.48
C SER A 59 18.74 4.51 -21.66
N PRO A 60 18.80 5.70 -22.28
CA PRO A 60 18.40 6.94 -21.62
C PRO A 60 16.92 6.95 -21.20
N LEU A 61 16.03 6.30 -21.97
CA LEU A 61 14.61 6.22 -21.64
C LEU A 61 14.37 5.24 -20.48
N SER A 62 15.05 4.09 -20.43
CA SER A 62 14.94 3.17 -19.28
C SER A 62 15.43 3.85 -18.00
N THR A 63 16.52 4.60 -18.08
CA THR A 63 17.05 5.41 -16.96
C THR A 63 16.04 6.47 -16.49
N SER A 64 15.30 7.08 -17.41
CA SER A 64 14.25 8.06 -17.09
C SER A 64 13.09 7.41 -16.35
N VAL A 65 12.66 6.21 -16.75
CA VAL A 65 11.64 5.43 -16.03
C VAL A 65 12.10 5.12 -14.60
N ILE A 66 13.36 4.70 -14.42
CA ILE A 66 13.95 4.45 -13.10
C ILE A 66 13.95 5.73 -12.24
N ALA A 67 14.23 6.90 -12.84
CA ALA A 67 14.17 8.18 -12.13
C ALA A 67 12.74 8.56 -11.72
N MET A 68 11.74 8.29 -12.57
CA MET A 68 10.32 8.52 -12.22
C MET A 68 9.88 7.64 -11.03
N LEU A 69 10.37 6.40 -10.95
CA LEU A 69 10.11 5.53 -9.80
C LEU A 69 10.69 6.11 -8.50
N LYS A 70 11.89 6.72 -8.55
CA LYS A 70 12.46 7.44 -7.39
C LYS A 70 11.57 8.60 -6.94
N GLN A 71 11.03 9.36 -7.89
CA GLN A 71 10.11 10.48 -7.60
C GLN A 71 8.79 9.99 -7.01
N ALA A 72 8.32 8.81 -7.42
CA ALA A 72 7.13 8.16 -6.88
C ALA A 72 7.35 7.48 -5.50
N ASN A 73 8.43 7.84 -4.80
CA ASN A 73 8.77 7.31 -3.47
C ASN A 73 9.10 5.80 -3.49
N PHE A 74 9.66 5.28 -4.58
CA PHE A 74 10.27 3.95 -4.62
C PHE A 74 11.80 4.06 -4.53
N THR A 75 12.44 3.02 -3.98
CA THR A 75 13.90 2.88 -3.96
C THR A 75 14.30 1.80 -4.97
N PRO A 76 14.63 2.16 -6.22
CA PRO A 76 14.96 1.18 -7.24
C PRO A 76 16.35 0.57 -7.00
N GLU A 77 16.39 -0.75 -6.98
CA GLU A 77 17.60 -1.58 -7.00
C GLU A 77 17.73 -2.19 -8.39
N THR A 78 18.66 -1.67 -9.20
CA THR A 78 18.85 -2.14 -10.56
C THR A 78 19.76 -3.36 -10.59
N TYR A 79 19.31 -4.41 -11.27
CA TYR A 79 20.04 -5.64 -11.54
C TYR A 79 20.36 -5.70 -13.04
N THR A 80 21.63 -5.84 -13.39
CA THR A 80 22.10 -5.98 -14.77
C THR A 80 22.61 -7.40 -15.04
N GLY A 81 22.27 -7.96 -16.20
CA GLY A 81 22.71 -9.30 -16.61
C GLY A 81 22.15 -10.46 -15.78
N VAL A 82 21.08 -10.21 -15.00
CA VAL A 82 20.41 -11.22 -14.18
C VAL A 82 19.17 -11.71 -14.91
N THR A 83 18.83 -12.99 -14.78
CA THR A 83 17.57 -13.52 -15.31
C THR A 83 16.38 -13.05 -14.46
N VAL A 84 15.19 -13.01 -15.05
CA VAL A 84 13.95 -12.64 -14.33
C VAL A 84 13.76 -13.50 -13.08
N ASP A 85 13.95 -14.81 -13.18
CA ASP A 85 13.82 -15.74 -12.04
C ASP A 85 14.82 -15.45 -10.91
N GLN A 86 16.08 -15.15 -11.26
CA GLN A 86 17.09 -14.79 -10.28
C GLN A 86 16.78 -13.45 -9.60
N ALA A 87 16.23 -12.48 -10.35
CA ALA A 87 15.78 -11.21 -9.79
C ALA A 87 14.59 -11.40 -8.85
N ILE A 88 13.65 -12.28 -9.19
CA ILE A 88 12.52 -12.66 -8.32
C ILE A 88 13.03 -13.36 -7.05
N ALA A 89 13.99 -14.27 -7.17
CA ALA A 89 14.58 -14.95 -6.00
C ALA A 89 15.25 -13.94 -5.06
N LYS A 90 16.09 -13.04 -5.59
CA LYS A 90 16.72 -11.97 -4.81
C LYS A 90 15.71 -11.02 -4.18
N ALA A 91 14.65 -10.66 -4.91
CA ALA A 91 13.58 -9.80 -4.39
C ALA A 91 12.79 -10.47 -3.27
N LYS A 92 12.55 -11.79 -3.35
CA LYS A 92 11.91 -12.58 -2.29
C LYS A 92 12.76 -12.62 -1.01
N GLU A 93 14.06 -12.83 -1.14
CA GLU A 93 15.00 -12.83 -0.01
C GLU A 93 15.22 -11.43 0.57
N GLY A 94 15.20 -10.40 -0.29
CA GLY A 94 15.36 -9.00 0.07
C GLY A 94 14.11 -8.39 0.68
N LYS A 95 14.05 -7.05 0.66
CA LYS A 95 12.89 -6.27 1.13
C LYS A 95 11.99 -5.77 0.01
N SER A 96 12.36 -6.04 -1.24
CA SER A 96 11.66 -5.52 -2.42
C SER A 96 10.19 -5.95 -2.45
N VAL A 97 9.32 -5.00 -2.78
CA VAL A 97 7.86 -5.23 -2.87
C VAL A 97 7.43 -5.74 -4.24
N ALA A 98 8.23 -5.46 -5.27
CA ALA A 98 8.01 -5.92 -6.63
C ALA A 98 9.32 -6.01 -7.42
N VAL A 99 9.28 -6.72 -8.54
CA VAL A 99 10.30 -6.76 -9.59
C VAL A 99 9.70 -6.21 -10.87
N ALA A 100 10.27 -5.15 -11.43
CA ALA A 100 9.91 -4.60 -12.73
C ALA A 100 10.95 -5.03 -13.78
N VAL A 101 10.50 -5.53 -14.93
CA VAL A 101 11.38 -6.00 -16.01
C VAL A 101 11.18 -5.10 -17.23
N ILE A 102 12.25 -4.40 -17.60
CA ILE A 102 12.30 -3.57 -18.82
C ILE A 102 12.90 -4.45 -19.93
N PRO A 103 12.11 -4.80 -20.97
CA PRO A 103 12.57 -5.69 -22.03
C PRO A 103 13.62 -5.01 -22.92
N ALA A 104 14.43 -5.80 -23.60
CA ALA A 104 15.36 -5.29 -24.61
C ALA A 104 14.59 -4.58 -25.73
N ASN A 105 15.18 -3.51 -26.28
CA ASN A 105 14.60 -2.64 -27.31
C ASN A 105 13.40 -1.78 -26.86
N PHE A 106 13.15 -1.67 -25.55
CA PHE A 106 12.10 -0.81 -24.99
C PHE A 106 12.13 0.60 -25.59
N SER A 107 13.30 1.25 -25.61
CA SER A 107 13.44 2.60 -26.16
C SER A 107 13.12 2.69 -27.64
N GLN A 108 13.54 1.69 -28.42
CA GLN A 108 13.33 1.68 -29.85
C GLN A 108 11.86 1.51 -30.19
N THR A 109 11.17 0.60 -29.51
CA THR A 109 9.73 0.34 -29.71
C THR A 109 8.91 1.60 -29.41
N ILE A 110 9.18 2.28 -28.28
CA ILE A 110 8.47 3.51 -27.89
C ILE A 110 8.75 4.66 -28.89
N THR A 111 10.00 4.79 -29.35
CA THR A 111 10.38 5.82 -30.34
C THR A 111 9.71 5.58 -31.70
N GLN A 112 9.41 4.33 -32.05
CA GLN A 112 8.65 3.95 -33.25
C GLN A 112 7.13 4.16 -33.10
N GLY A 113 6.66 4.72 -31.98
CA GLY A 113 5.24 4.91 -31.70
C GLY A 113 4.48 3.62 -31.38
N LYS A 114 5.21 2.53 -31.10
CA LYS A 114 4.63 1.24 -30.72
C LYS A 114 4.63 1.11 -29.19
N THR A 115 3.59 0.49 -28.65
CA THR A 115 3.50 0.19 -27.21
C THR A 115 4.41 -0.98 -26.86
N GLN A 116 5.10 -0.88 -25.74
CA GLN A 116 5.92 -1.95 -25.17
C GLN A 116 5.40 -2.30 -23.78
N GLU A 117 5.23 -3.59 -23.49
CA GLU A 117 4.81 -4.06 -22.17
C GLU A 117 6.00 -4.15 -21.21
N ILE A 118 5.78 -3.75 -19.96
CA ILE A 118 6.71 -3.91 -18.85
C ILE A 118 6.11 -4.94 -17.91
N GLU A 119 6.86 -6.00 -17.61
CA GLU A 119 6.38 -7.03 -16.68
C GLU A 119 6.66 -6.60 -15.24
N VAL A 120 5.66 -6.76 -14.37
CA VAL A 120 5.79 -6.43 -12.95
C VAL A 120 5.35 -7.63 -12.10
N TYR A 121 6.29 -8.16 -11.33
CA TYR A 121 6.10 -9.28 -10.42
C TYR A 121 5.98 -8.76 -8.99
N SER A 122 4.79 -8.86 -8.39
CA SER A 122 4.56 -8.43 -7.00
C SER A 122 4.98 -9.52 -5.99
N ILE A 123 5.69 -9.12 -4.94
CA ILE A 123 6.15 -10.01 -3.87
C ILE A 123 5.21 -9.90 -2.67
N LEU A 124 4.24 -10.81 -2.60
CA LEU A 124 3.30 -10.90 -1.47
C LEU A 124 3.92 -11.70 -0.32
N ARG A 125 4.13 -11.05 0.83
CA ARG A 125 4.74 -11.67 2.03
C ARG A 125 3.72 -12.06 3.10
N SER A 126 2.64 -11.31 3.22
CA SER A 126 1.57 -11.58 4.17
C SER A 126 0.22 -11.47 3.47
N PHE A 127 -0.65 -12.43 3.76
CA PHE A 127 -2.04 -12.42 3.34
C PHE A 127 -2.91 -12.72 4.56
N SER A 128 -3.62 -11.70 5.06
CA SER A 128 -4.48 -11.85 6.24
C SER A 128 -5.86 -12.37 5.84
N LEU A 129 -6.05 -13.69 5.94
CA LEU A 129 -7.33 -14.37 5.64
C LEU A 129 -8.51 -13.90 6.51
N THR A 130 -8.24 -13.34 7.68
CA THR A 130 -9.26 -12.93 8.65
C THR A 130 -10.07 -11.71 8.20
N ALA A 131 -9.55 -10.89 7.29
CA ALA A 131 -10.24 -9.69 6.80
C ALA A 131 -11.31 -9.98 5.72
N THR A 132 -11.18 -11.08 4.98
CA THR A 132 -11.97 -11.34 3.77
C THR A 132 -13.36 -11.95 4.06
N LYS A 133 -13.62 -12.43 5.29
CA LYS A 133 -14.86 -13.18 5.60
C LYS A 133 -16.14 -12.34 5.63
N ASN A 134 -16.05 -11.01 5.76
CA ASN A 134 -17.23 -10.13 5.83
C ASN A 134 -17.57 -9.41 4.52
N ASP A 135 -16.68 -9.38 3.53
CA ASP A 135 -16.88 -8.59 2.30
C ASP A 135 -17.65 -9.36 1.21
N CYS A 136 -17.66 -10.70 1.30
CA CYS A 136 -18.28 -11.58 0.30
C CYS A 136 -19.76 -11.94 0.62
N ARG A 137 -20.55 -11.02 1.16
CA ARG A 137 -22.03 -11.18 1.22
C ARG A 137 -22.78 -10.36 0.17
N HIS A 138 -22.09 -9.62 -0.70
CA HIS A 138 -22.75 -8.81 -1.74
C HIS A 138 -22.53 -9.26 -3.19
N ALA A 139 -21.79 -10.33 -3.44
CA ALA A 139 -21.79 -10.97 -4.75
C ALA A 139 -23.03 -11.88 -4.89
N ARG A 140 -24.07 -11.39 -5.57
CA ARG A 140 -25.20 -12.21 -6.04
C ARG A 140 -24.66 -13.37 -6.89
N PRO A 141 -24.87 -14.64 -6.52
CA PRO A 141 -24.65 -15.76 -7.43
C PRO A 141 -25.90 -15.90 -8.31
N GLY A 142 -25.78 -15.69 -9.62
CA GLY A 142 -26.91 -15.95 -10.52
C GLY A 142 -27.00 -15.18 -11.83
N ALA A 143 -25.91 -14.66 -12.39
CA ALA A 143 -25.92 -14.25 -13.80
C ALA A 143 -25.57 -15.49 -14.66
N PRO A 144 -26.49 -16.01 -15.49
CA PRO A 144 -26.17 -17.12 -16.39
C PRO A 144 -25.16 -16.65 -17.44
N ALA A 145 -24.14 -17.48 -17.67
CA ALA A 145 -23.23 -17.34 -18.80
C ALA A 145 -24.04 -17.41 -20.10
N SER A 146 -24.07 -16.32 -20.87
CA SER A 146 -24.57 -16.34 -22.24
C SER A 146 -23.57 -17.12 -23.10
N PRO A 147 -23.99 -18.23 -23.74
CA PRO A 147 -23.14 -18.98 -24.65
C PRO A 147 -23.41 -18.57 -26.11
N LEU A 148 -22.39 -18.78 -26.94
CA LEU A 148 -22.38 -18.85 -28.41
C LEU A 148 -22.22 -17.49 -29.12
N ALA A 149 -21.11 -17.23 -29.81
CA ALA A 149 -20.53 -17.93 -30.97
C ALA A 149 -21.28 -17.67 -32.28
N SER A 150 -20.52 -17.14 -33.24
CA SER A 150 -20.56 -17.45 -34.68
C SER A 150 -21.88 -17.24 -35.44
N ARG A 151 -21.89 -16.20 -36.28
CA ARG A 151 -22.37 -16.19 -37.67
C ARG A 151 -22.05 -14.82 -38.29
N GLU A 152 -21.18 -14.81 -39.30
CA GLU A 152 -21.48 -14.54 -40.72
C GLU A 152 -21.72 -13.05 -41.01
#